data_AF-A0A7C9RDL8-F1
#
_entry.id   AF-A0A7C9RDL8-F1
#
_cell.length_a   1.000
_cell.length_b   1.000
_cell.length_c   1.000
_cell.angle_alpha   90.00
_cell.angle_beta   90.00
_cell.angle_gamma   90.00
#
_symmetry.space_group_name_H-M   'P 1'
#
loop_
_entity.id
_entity.type
_entity.pdbx_description
1 polymer ?
#
loop_
_entity_poly.entity_id
_entity_poly.type
_entity_poly.pdbx_seq_one_letter_code
_entity_poly.pdbx_strand_id
1 'polypeptide(L)'
;MSKAANQPPTYAWPRFWIPVGGALDLSDSGFLSDPNDSHSPHRPVTLEVLESRRSLALLGEPGIGKSTTLKQEANRIEALSQHGVLQSTYIDLRSFSSEAFLFKRVFENEKMTRWKDDASRLVLHLDSLDEALLRIDSIANLIASELPNLPTDRLSIRIACRTAVWPAETLGRALTDIFGEQAGVFELAPLRRADIFTALDAHGIPTESFMRALFAAHARPFAIKPLTLKMLLAVYEQDGALPESSIELYERGCLALCEESNKSRRDTGRRGRLNAGQRMCVAGRI
;
A
#
# COMPACT_ATOMS: atom_id res chain seq x y z
N MET A 1 29.86 -8.40 15.17
CA MET A 1 29.45 -8.02 13.80
C MET A 1 27.93 -8.06 13.71
N SER A 2 27.29 -6.90 13.72
CA SER A 2 25.83 -6.77 13.72
C SER A 2 25.29 -7.14 12.34
N LYS A 3 24.50 -8.22 12.23
CA LYS A 3 23.70 -8.48 11.03
C LYS A 3 22.66 -7.37 10.93
N ALA A 4 22.90 -6.42 10.03
CA ALA A 4 21.91 -5.43 9.62
C ALA A 4 20.57 -6.13 9.42
N ALA A 5 19.51 -5.58 10.02
CA ALA A 5 18.16 -6.07 9.78
C ALA A 5 17.90 -5.92 8.28
N ASN A 6 17.83 -7.04 7.55
CA ASN A 6 17.62 -7.05 6.11
C ASN A 6 16.21 -6.53 5.85
N GLN A 7 16.06 -5.21 5.69
CA GLN A 7 14.88 -4.67 5.05
C GLN A 7 14.95 -5.15 3.61
N PRO A 8 13.88 -5.77 3.08
CA PRO A 8 13.85 -6.20 1.69
C PRO A 8 14.11 -4.99 0.79
N PRO A 9 14.78 -5.18 -0.36
CA PRO A 9 15.02 -4.09 -1.30
C PRO A 9 13.69 -3.44 -1.69
N THR A 10 13.67 -2.12 -1.68
CA THR A 10 12.58 -1.35 -2.29
C THR A 10 12.90 -1.24 -3.76
N TYR A 11 12.09 -1.87 -4.62
CA TYR A 11 12.33 -1.85 -6.06
C TYR A 11 11.98 -0.49 -6.64
N ALA A 12 12.84 0.02 -7.53
CA ALA A 12 12.66 1.28 -8.23
C ALA A 12 11.70 1.14 -9.42
N TRP A 13 10.54 0.53 -9.19
CA TRP A 13 9.48 0.39 -10.18
C TRP A 13 8.42 1.51 -10.04
N PRO A 14 7.81 2.00 -11.12
CA PRO A 14 6.66 2.87 -11.02
C PRO A 14 5.42 2.10 -10.58
N ARG A 15 4.50 2.79 -9.90
CA ARG A 15 3.21 2.25 -9.50
C ARG A 15 2.10 3.05 -10.19
N PHE A 16 1.17 2.33 -10.80
CA PHE A 16 0.11 2.93 -11.60
C PHE A 16 -1.25 2.81 -10.92
N TRP A 17 -2.07 3.82 -11.14
CA TRP A 17 -3.37 4.02 -10.54
C TRP A 17 -4.38 4.23 -11.66
N ILE A 18 -5.55 3.63 -11.54
CA ILE A 18 -6.65 3.78 -12.49
C ILE A 18 -7.89 4.29 -11.73
N PRO A 19 -8.75 5.14 -12.30
CA PRO A 19 -10.03 5.45 -11.67
C PRO A 19 -10.81 4.18 -11.33
N VAL A 20 -11.52 4.17 -10.20
CA VAL A 20 -12.37 3.03 -9.82
C VAL A 20 -13.38 2.73 -10.94
N GLY A 21 -13.52 1.45 -11.28
CA GLY A 21 -14.34 0.98 -12.41
C GLY A 21 -13.66 1.11 -13.78
N GLY A 22 -12.44 1.64 -13.85
CA GLY A 22 -11.65 1.64 -15.07
C GLY A 22 -11.19 0.25 -15.48
N ALA A 23 -11.01 0.04 -16.79
CA ALA A 23 -10.55 -1.23 -17.34
C ALA A 23 -9.01 -1.28 -17.40
N LEU A 24 -8.43 -2.30 -16.77
CA LEU A 24 -7.01 -2.61 -16.89
C LEU A 24 -6.76 -3.49 -18.11
N ASP A 25 -5.73 -3.17 -18.89
CA ASP A 25 -5.23 -4.07 -19.92
C ASP A 25 -4.31 -5.12 -19.28
N LEU A 26 -4.81 -6.36 -19.21
CA LEU A 26 -4.09 -7.52 -18.68
C LEU A 26 -3.71 -8.54 -19.79
N SER A 27 -3.68 -8.09 -21.05
CA SER A 27 -3.40 -8.93 -22.22
C SER A 27 -1.97 -9.48 -22.24
N ASP A 28 -1.01 -8.85 -21.55
CA ASP A 28 0.33 -9.41 -21.29
C ASP A 28 0.27 -10.55 -20.26
N SER A 29 -0.39 -11.65 -20.62
CA SER A 29 -0.43 -12.88 -19.80
C SER A 29 -0.92 -12.69 -18.36
N GLY A 30 -1.77 -11.70 -18.11
CA GLY A 30 -2.29 -11.35 -16.77
C GLY A 30 -1.46 -10.30 -16.02
N PHE A 31 -0.32 -9.88 -16.54
CA PHE A 31 0.41 -8.69 -16.07
C PHE A 31 -0.24 -7.42 -16.59
N LEU A 32 -0.02 -6.31 -15.89
CA LEU A 32 -0.36 -5.01 -16.44
C LEU A 32 0.47 -4.75 -17.70
N SER A 33 -0.19 -4.56 -18.84
CA SER A 33 0.46 -4.03 -20.06
C SER A 33 1.03 -2.64 -19.77
N ASP A 34 2.18 -2.29 -20.35
CA ASP A 34 2.83 -1.01 -20.01
C ASP A 34 1.92 0.18 -20.35
N PRO A 35 1.47 0.97 -19.35
CA PRO A 35 0.59 2.09 -19.61
C PRO A 35 1.21 3.15 -20.51
N ASN A 36 2.55 3.20 -20.60
CA ASN A 36 3.25 4.15 -21.48
C ASN A 36 3.09 3.83 -22.96
N ASP A 37 2.79 2.57 -23.31
CA ASP A 37 2.53 2.14 -24.68
C ASP A 37 1.06 2.40 -25.10
N SER A 38 0.21 2.78 -24.13
CA SER A 38 -1.20 3.06 -24.36
C SER A 38 -1.47 4.55 -24.60
N HIS A 39 -2.16 4.85 -25.71
CA HIS A 39 -2.68 6.19 -26.00
C HIS A 39 -4.11 6.43 -25.44
N SER A 40 -4.66 5.47 -24.67
CA SER A 40 -5.99 5.64 -24.08
C SER A 40 -6.00 6.80 -23.07
N PRO A 41 -6.99 7.71 -23.11
CA PRO A 41 -7.15 8.75 -22.10
C PRO A 41 -7.50 8.16 -20.72
N HIS A 42 -7.95 6.91 -20.67
CA HIS A 42 -8.30 6.19 -19.43
C HIS A 42 -7.20 5.22 -18.98
N ARG A 43 -5.97 5.37 -19.51
CA ARG A 43 -4.84 4.54 -19.11
C ARG A 43 -4.50 4.72 -17.61
N PRO A 44 -3.92 3.70 -16.96
CA PRO A 44 -3.34 3.86 -15.64
C PRO A 44 -2.23 4.94 -15.63
N VAL A 45 -2.15 5.72 -14.56
CA VAL A 45 -1.20 6.83 -14.40
C VAL A 45 -0.42 6.73 -13.09
N THR A 46 0.75 7.33 -13.01
CA THR A 46 1.51 7.40 -11.75
C THR A 46 0.86 8.36 -10.75
N LEU A 47 1.24 8.24 -9.47
CA LEU A 47 0.74 9.16 -8.44
C LEU A 47 1.17 10.61 -8.70
N GLU A 48 2.33 10.82 -9.32
CA GLU A 48 2.85 12.13 -9.74
C GLU A 48 1.87 12.87 -10.66
N VAL A 49 1.26 12.16 -11.62
CA VAL A 49 0.24 12.73 -12.51
C VAL A 49 -1.02 13.15 -11.74
N LEU A 50 -1.31 12.47 -10.63
CA LEU A 50 -2.47 12.74 -9.78
C LEU A 50 -2.21 13.82 -8.72
N GLU A 51 -0.99 14.37 -8.61
CA GLU A 51 -0.64 15.37 -7.60
C GLU A 51 -1.52 16.63 -7.63
N SER A 52 -1.99 17.00 -8.83
CA SER A 52 -2.89 18.13 -9.04
C SER A 52 -4.25 17.99 -8.34
N ARG A 53 -4.66 16.76 -8.00
CA ARG A 53 -5.90 16.50 -7.27
C ARG A 53 -5.69 16.75 -5.77
N ARG A 54 -6.53 17.59 -5.17
CA ARG A 54 -6.47 17.88 -3.73
C ARG A 54 -6.97 16.72 -2.87
N SER A 55 -7.80 15.82 -3.38
CA SER A 55 -8.25 14.65 -2.60
C SER A 55 -8.15 13.37 -3.42
N LEU A 56 -7.46 12.36 -2.85
CA LEU A 56 -7.33 11.03 -3.44
C LEU A 56 -7.68 9.95 -2.40
N ALA A 57 -8.70 9.17 -2.70
CA ALA A 57 -8.87 7.85 -2.10
C ALA A 57 -8.10 6.83 -2.96
N LEU A 58 -7.14 6.16 -2.34
CA LEU A 58 -6.17 5.25 -2.95
C LEU A 58 -6.49 3.82 -2.53
N LEU A 59 -7.22 3.11 -3.38
CA LEU A 59 -7.79 1.81 -3.14
C LEU A 59 -6.92 0.68 -3.71
N GLY A 60 -7.26 -0.55 -3.34
CA GLY A 60 -6.62 -1.75 -3.86
C GLY A 60 -6.63 -2.89 -2.86
N GLU A 61 -6.24 -4.06 -3.33
CA GLU A 61 -6.21 -5.28 -2.53
C GLU A 61 -5.13 -5.28 -1.43
N PRO A 62 -5.20 -6.20 -0.45
CA PRO A 62 -4.12 -6.41 0.50
C PRO A 62 -2.81 -6.77 -0.20
N GLY A 63 -1.69 -6.19 0.25
CA GLY A 63 -0.36 -6.52 -0.28
C GLY A 63 -0.03 -5.94 -1.67
N ILE A 64 -0.93 -5.19 -2.30
CA ILE A 64 -0.73 -4.56 -3.63
C ILE A 64 0.28 -3.39 -3.62
N GLY A 65 0.62 -2.87 -2.43
CA GLY A 65 1.65 -1.85 -2.25
C GLY A 65 1.15 -0.42 -1.95
N LYS A 66 -0.11 -0.25 -1.51
CA LYS A 66 -0.68 1.06 -1.16
C LYS A 66 0.17 1.82 -0.14
N SER A 67 0.43 1.20 1.02
CA SER A 67 1.19 1.81 2.11
C SER A 67 2.62 2.19 1.71
N THR A 68 3.28 1.35 0.91
CA THR A 68 4.62 1.65 0.37
C THR A 68 4.58 2.88 -0.54
N THR A 69 3.61 2.95 -1.46
CA THR A 69 3.46 4.07 -2.39
C THR A 69 3.13 5.37 -1.66
N LEU A 70 2.21 5.31 -0.70
CA LEU A 70 1.79 6.46 0.09
C LEU A 70 2.93 7.00 0.98
N LYS A 71 3.73 6.10 1.56
CA LYS A 71 4.88 6.48 2.39
C LYS A 71 6.03 7.04 1.55
N GLN A 72 6.28 6.51 0.36
CA GLN A 72 7.25 7.06 -0.58
C GLN A 72 6.87 8.49 -0.97
N GLU A 73 5.60 8.72 -1.27
CA GLU A 73 5.08 10.05 -1.59
C GLU A 73 5.23 11.02 -0.42
N ALA A 74 4.81 10.61 0.78
CA ALA A 74 4.95 11.44 1.97
C ALA A 74 6.41 11.84 2.26
N ASN A 75 7.35 10.90 2.08
CA ASN A 75 8.79 11.15 2.25
C ASN A 75 9.34 12.07 1.15
N ARG A 76 8.90 11.89 -0.10
CA ARG A 76 9.30 12.74 -1.23
C ARG A 76 8.87 14.20 -0.98
N ILE A 77 7.61 14.39 -0.57
CA ILE A 77 7.09 15.73 -0.24
C ILE A 77 7.87 16.34 0.94
N GLU A 78 8.08 15.59 2.03
CA GLU A 78 8.84 16.06 3.20
C GLU A 78 10.28 16.47 2.81
N ALA A 79 10.92 15.77 1.85
CA ALA A 79 12.23 16.15 1.34
C ALA A 79 12.19 17.46 0.53
N LEU A 80 11.13 17.72 -0.22
CA LEU A 80 10.91 18.98 -0.96
C LEU A 80 10.52 20.15 -0.02
N SER A 81 9.95 19.84 1.15
CA SER A 81 9.53 20.82 2.17
C SER A 81 10.64 21.68 2.76
N GLN A 82 11.92 21.42 2.44
CA GLN A 82 13.06 22.25 2.88
C GLN A 82 12.94 23.73 2.46
N HIS A 83 12.03 24.05 1.53
CA HIS A 83 11.70 25.43 1.10
C HIS A 83 10.42 26.02 1.72
N GLY A 84 9.74 25.32 2.64
CA GLY A 84 8.65 25.88 3.48
C GLY A 84 7.28 26.08 2.81
N VAL A 85 7.12 25.80 1.51
CA VAL A 85 5.87 26.04 0.77
C VAL A 85 4.85 24.89 0.89
N LEU A 86 5.33 23.67 1.11
CA LEU A 86 4.53 22.45 1.15
C LEU A 86 4.98 21.59 2.32
N GLN A 87 4.04 21.11 3.13
CA GLN A 87 4.30 20.24 4.28
C GLN A 87 3.68 18.86 4.06
N SER A 88 4.28 17.85 4.69
CA SER A 88 3.78 16.47 4.68
C SER A 88 3.49 15.99 6.11
N THR A 89 2.33 15.36 6.27
CA THR A 89 1.98 14.63 7.50
C THR A 89 1.49 13.24 7.11
N TYR A 90 2.17 12.21 7.60
CA TYR A 90 1.81 10.82 7.37
C TYR A 90 1.35 10.17 8.68
N ILE A 91 0.20 9.53 8.65
CA ILE A 91 -0.45 8.91 9.80
C ILE A 91 -0.94 7.51 9.42
N ASP A 92 -0.48 6.52 10.17
CA ASP A 92 -0.95 5.13 10.07
C ASP A 92 -2.13 4.92 11.04
N LEU A 93 -3.32 4.73 10.48
CA LEU A 93 -4.56 4.63 11.25
C LEU A 93 -4.66 3.35 12.10
N ARG A 94 -3.83 2.32 11.84
CA ARG A 94 -3.74 1.10 12.66
C ARG A 94 -3.37 1.36 14.10
N SER A 95 -2.67 2.45 14.36
CA SER A 95 -2.15 2.80 15.68
C SER A 95 -3.20 3.32 16.66
N PHE A 96 -4.45 3.56 16.21
CA PHE A 96 -5.49 4.17 17.03
C PHE A 96 -6.56 3.18 17.46
N SER A 97 -6.82 3.15 18.77
CA SER A 97 -7.89 2.37 19.42
C SER A 97 -8.99 3.23 20.03
N SER A 98 -8.91 4.56 19.90
CA SER A 98 -9.87 5.52 20.47
C SER A 98 -10.03 6.72 19.54
N GLU A 99 -11.27 7.16 19.31
CA GLU A 99 -11.58 8.33 18.48
C GLU A 99 -10.93 9.61 19.03
N ALA A 100 -10.92 9.81 20.36
CA ALA A 100 -10.26 10.96 20.98
C ALA A 100 -8.75 10.98 20.73
N PHE A 101 -8.11 9.81 20.77
CA PHE A 101 -6.67 9.70 20.49
C PHE A 101 -6.36 9.92 19.00
N LEU A 102 -7.21 9.40 18.11
CA LEU A 102 -7.13 9.64 16.67
C LEU A 102 -7.27 11.13 16.38
N PHE A 103 -8.34 11.77 16.88
CA PHE A 103 -8.60 13.19 16.71
C PHE A 103 -7.40 14.04 17.09
N LYS A 104 -6.89 13.85 18.30
CA LYS A 104 -5.71 14.57 18.80
C LYS A 104 -4.49 14.37 17.91
N ARG A 105 -4.24 13.15 17.42
CA ARG A 105 -3.06 12.82 16.62
C ARG A 105 -3.17 13.26 15.18
N VAL A 106 -4.36 13.30 14.61
CA VAL A 106 -4.60 13.71 13.22
C VAL A 106 -4.78 15.22 13.11
N PHE A 107 -5.59 15.83 13.97
CA PHE A 107 -6.06 17.21 13.79
C PHE A 107 -5.46 18.23 14.78
N GLU A 108 -4.81 17.76 15.86
CA GLU A 108 -4.20 18.61 16.91
C GLU A 108 -2.70 18.33 17.14
N ASN A 109 -2.05 17.59 16.24
CA ASN A 109 -0.60 17.41 16.34
C ASN A 109 0.13 18.73 16.04
N GLU A 110 1.36 18.84 16.52
CA GLU A 110 2.15 20.07 16.43
C GLU A 110 2.34 20.56 14.98
N LYS A 111 2.53 19.65 14.01
CA LYS A 111 2.64 20.02 12.59
C LYS A 111 1.32 20.62 12.08
N MET A 112 0.20 19.98 12.38
CA MET A 112 -1.14 20.44 12.00
C MET A 112 -1.47 21.81 12.62
N THR A 113 -1.18 22.00 13.91
CA THR A 113 -1.41 23.27 14.59
C THR A 113 -0.57 24.38 14.00
N ARG A 114 0.74 24.16 13.78
CA ARG A 114 1.61 25.15 13.12
C ARG A 114 1.14 25.46 11.70
N TRP A 115 0.74 24.44 10.96
CA TRP A 115 0.23 24.60 9.60
C TRP A 115 -1.01 25.49 9.56
N LYS A 116 -1.96 25.33 10.49
CA LYS A 116 -3.18 26.16 10.55
C LYS A 116 -2.89 27.66 10.65
N ASP A 117 -1.76 28.05 11.25
CA ASP A 117 -1.35 29.45 11.40
C ASP A 117 -0.37 29.93 10.32
N ASP A 118 0.11 29.04 9.43
CA ASP A 118 1.01 29.39 8.33
C ASP A 118 0.29 29.57 6.98
N ALA A 119 1.02 30.02 5.96
CA ALA A 119 0.52 30.17 4.58
C ALA A 119 0.92 29.01 3.66
N SER A 120 1.49 27.93 4.22
CA SER A 120 1.95 26.78 3.46
C SER A 120 0.80 25.84 3.09
N ARG A 121 1.02 24.99 2.10
CA ARG A 121 0.11 23.89 1.75
C ARG A 121 0.45 22.65 2.57
N LEU A 122 -0.54 21.84 2.92
CA LEU A 122 -0.34 20.56 3.61
C LEU A 122 -0.87 19.41 2.78
N VAL A 123 -0.11 18.32 2.70
CA VAL A 123 -0.59 17.02 2.24
C VAL A 123 -0.70 16.08 3.43
N LEU A 124 -1.94 15.75 3.81
CA LEU A 124 -2.27 14.81 4.86
C LEU A 124 -2.44 13.41 4.26
N HIS A 125 -1.58 12.47 4.67
CA HIS A 125 -1.58 11.09 4.23
C HIS A 125 -2.12 10.22 5.37
N LEU A 126 -3.26 9.56 5.14
CA LEU A 126 -3.91 8.64 6.05
C LEU A 126 -3.80 7.23 5.48
N ASP A 127 -3.01 6.37 6.12
CA ASP A 127 -2.80 4.99 5.67
C ASP A 127 -3.65 4.01 6.47
N SER A 128 -3.92 2.86 5.86
CA SER A 128 -4.54 1.70 6.51
C SER A 128 -5.90 1.98 7.18
N LEU A 129 -6.78 2.76 6.52
CA LEU A 129 -8.13 3.06 7.02
C LEU A 129 -8.93 1.79 7.36
N ASP A 130 -8.79 0.74 6.56
CA ASP A 130 -9.47 -0.55 6.74
C ASP A 130 -8.87 -1.46 7.81
N GLU A 131 -7.68 -1.15 8.32
CA GLU A 131 -6.96 -2.00 9.29
C GLU A 131 -6.92 -1.39 10.69
N ALA A 132 -7.61 -0.28 10.91
CA ALA A 132 -7.70 0.37 12.21
C ALA A 132 -8.41 -0.49 13.26
N LEU A 133 -8.04 -0.30 14.54
CA LEU A 133 -8.71 -0.99 15.65
C LEU A 133 -10.12 -0.43 15.91
N LEU A 134 -10.34 0.83 15.53
CA LEU A 134 -11.66 1.45 15.52
C LEU A 134 -12.47 0.97 14.32
N ARG A 135 -13.80 1.03 14.44
CA ARG A 135 -14.68 0.79 13.30
C ARG A 135 -14.40 1.80 12.20
N ILE A 136 -14.31 1.33 10.96
CA ILE A 136 -14.07 2.18 9.80
C ILE A 136 -15.11 3.31 9.68
N ASP A 137 -16.38 3.02 9.99
CA ASP A 137 -17.46 4.02 9.95
C ASP A 137 -17.24 5.17 10.94
N SER A 138 -16.75 4.85 12.15
CA SER A 138 -16.40 5.85 13.17
C SER A 138 -15.29 6.78 12.67
N ILE A 139 -14.23 6.19 12.10
CA ILE A 139 -13.09 6.95 11.56
C ILE A 139 -13.54 7.81 10.38
N ALA A 140 -14.35 7.23 9.48
CA ALA A 140 -14.88 7.92 8.32
C ALA A 140 -15.73 9.13 8.71
N ASN A 141 -16.63 8.97 9.68
CA ASN A 141 -17.48 10.04 10.19
C ASN A 141 -16.66 11.14 10.86
N LEU A 142 -15.67 10.76 11.69
CA LEU A 142 -14.77 11.71 12.34
C LEU A 142 -13.94 12.51 11.33
N ILE A 143 -13.36 11.86 10.32
CA ILE A 143 -12.61 12.58 9.28
C ILE A 143 -13.57 13.49 8.49
N ALA A 144 -14.75 13.00 8.11
CA ALA A 144 -15.74 13.77 7.37
C ALA A 144 -16.25 14.99 8.14
N SER A 145 -16.39 14.92 9.48
CA SER A 145 -16.81 16.05 10.31
C SER A 145 -15.71 17.08 10.52
N GLU A 146 -14.44 16.66 10.56
CA GLU A 146 -13.32 17.56 10.87
C GLU A 146 -12.70 18.25 9.66
N LEU A 147 -12.71 17.63 8.48
CA LEU A 147 -12.11 18.24 7.29
C LEU A 147 -12.67 19.63 6.94
N PRO A 148 -14.00 19.90 7.04
CA PRO A 148 -14.55 21.24 6.79
C PRO A 148 -14.02 22.32 7.74
N ASN A 149 -13.53 21.94 8.92
CA ASN A 149 -12.99 22.86 9.92
C ASN A 149 -11.53 23.25 9.64
N LEU A 150 -10.92 22.70 8.59
CA LEU A 150 -9.54 22.98 8.19
C LEU A 150 -9.49 24.02 7.06
N PRO A 151 -8.34 24.69 6.85
CA PRO A 151 -8.06 25.48 5.64
C PRO A 151 -8.02 24.60 4.37
N THR A 152 -9.19 24.26 3.84
CA THR A 152 -9.36 23.30 2.73
C THR A 152 -8.82 23.80 1.39
N ASP A 153 -8.66 25.12 1.23
CA ASP A 153 -8.04 25.77 0.08
C ASP A 153 -6.58 25.34 -0.11
N ARG A 154 -5.86 25.18 1.01
CA ARG A 154 -4.44 24.81 1.07
C ARG A 154 -4.19 23.40 1.61
N LEU A 155 -5.26 22.61 1.79
CA LEU A 155 -5.19 21.19 2.17
C LEU A 155 -5.21 20.29 0.93
N SER A 156 -4.42 19.24 0.98
CA SER A 156 -4.59 18.06 0.14
C SER A 156 -4.58 16.82 1.02
N ILE A 157 -5.36 15.82 0.64
CA ILE A 157 -5.53 14.59 1.41
C ILE A 157 -5.35 13.36 0.52
N ARG A 158 -4.71 12.34 1.09
CA ARG A 158 -4.47 11.03 0.48
C ARG A 158 -4.91 9.97 1.49
N ILE A 159 -5.84 9.10 1.13
CA ILE A 159 -6.38 8.08 2.04
C ILE A 159 -6.22 6.71 1.42
N ALA A 160 -5.43 5.83 2.03
CA ALA A 160 -5.30 4.45 1.59
C ALA A 160 -6.32 3.53 2.30
N CYS A 161 -7.04 2.73 1.51
CA CYS A 161 -8.05 1.81 2.01
C CYS A 161 -8.16 0.56 1.12
N ARG A 162 -8.76 -0.52 1.62
CA ARG A 162 -9.20 -1.67 0.79
C ARG A 162 -10.41 -1.26 -0.06
N THR A 163 -10.42 -1.71 -1.32
CA THR A 163 -11.49 -1.40 -2.28
C THR A 163 -12.88 -1.77 -1.74
N ALA A 164 -13.03 -2.96 -1.18
CA ALA A 164 -14.34 -3.51 -0.78
C ALA A 164 -14.99 -2.82 0.43
N VAL A 165 -14.23 -2.07 1.23
CA VAL A 165 -14.72 -1.45 2.48
C VAL A 165 -14.55 0.06 2.48
N TRP A 166 -14.24 0.67 1.33
CA TRP A 166 -14.15 2.11 1.20
C TRP A 166 -15.51 2.76 1.54
N PRO A 167 -15.57 3.65 2.56
CA PRO A 167 -16.81 4.30 2.99
C PRO A 167 -17.22 5.42 2.01
N ALA A 168 -17.70 5.03 0.83
CA ALA A 168 -18.02 5.94 -0.27
C ALA A 168 -19.12 6.96 0.09
N GLU A 169 -20.19 6.52 0.75
CA GLU A 169 -21.35 7.35 1.07
C GLU A 169 -21.10 8.39 2.18
N THR A 170 -20.14 8.14 3.06
CA THR A 170 -19.78 9.06 4.15
C THR A 170 -18.54 9.87 3.79
N LEU A 171 -17.37 9.22 3.80
CA LEU A 171 -16.10 9.90 3.56
C LEU A 171 -15.91 10.26 2.08
N GLY A 172 -16.25 9.36 1.15
CA GLY A 172 -16.15 9.65 -0.28
C GLY A 172 -17.01 10.85 -0.70
N ARG A 173 -18.25 10.91 -0.20
CA ARG A 173 -19.16 12.03 -0.39
C ARG A 173 -18.61 13.32 0.24
N ALA A 174 -18.18 13.29 1.50
CA ALA A 174 -17.61 14.46 2.16
C ALA A 174 -16.38 15.01 1.42
N LEU A 175 -15.50 14.14 0.92
CA LEU A 175 -14.36 14.55 0.09
C LEU A 175 -14.81 15.23 -1.22
N THR A 176 -15.88 14.73 -1.85
CA THR A 176 -16.44 15.33 -3.07
C THR A 176 -17.07 16.69 -2.76
N ASP A 177 -17.82 16.80 -1.67
CA ASP A 177 -18.47 18.05 -1.25
C ASP A 177 -17.43 19.14 -0.91
N ILE A 178 -16.28 18.77 -0.34
CA ILE A 178 -15.21 19.71 0.03
C ILE A 178 -14.32 20.09 -1.16
N PHE A 179 -13.91 19.11 -1.98
CA PHE A 179 -12.87 19.31 -2.99
C PHE A 179 -13.38 19.35 -4.44
N GLY A 180 -14.66 19.06 -4.68
CA GLY A 180 -15.29 19.07 -6.01
C GLY A 180 -14.60 18.12 -7.00
N GLU A 181 -14.38 18.58 -8.22
CA GLU A 181 -13.72 17.82 -9.29
C GLU A 181 -12.28 17.39 -8.97
N GLN A 182 -11.67 18.01 -7.95
CA GLN A 182 -10.33 17.66 -7.47
C GLN A 182 -10.34 16.49 -6.48
N ALA A 183 -11.52 15.99 -6.08
CA ALA A 183 -11.66 14.70 -5.44
C ALA A 183 -11.59 13.58 -6.48
N GLY A 184 -10.97 12.46 -6.11
CA GLY A 184 -10.94 11.28 -6.95
C GLY A 184 -10.72 10.00 -6.16
N VAL A 185 -11.25 8.90 -6.69
CA VAL A 185 -11.08 7.56 -6.14
C VAL A 185 -10.38 6.72 -7.19
N PHE A 186 -9.21 6.19 -6.84
CA PHE A 186 -8.33 5.45 -7.72
C PHE A 186 -7.95 4.12 -7.10
N GLU A 187 -7.75 3.11 -7.92
CA GLU A 187 -7.31 1.78 -7.52
C GLU A 187 -5.89 1.50 -8.02
N LEU A 188 -5.06 0.92 -7.15
CA LEU A 188 -3.69 0.57 -7.50
C LEU A 188 -3.66 -0.64 -8.42
N ALA A 189 -3.04 -0.49 -9.58
CA ALA A 189 -2.92 -1.52 -10.58
C ALA A 189 -1.92 -2.62 -10.18
N PRO A 190 -2.07 -3.84 -10.74
CA PRO A 190 -1.08 -4.91 -10.60
C PRO A 190 0.29 -4.51 -11.16
N LEU A 191 1.32 -5.27 -10.80
CA LEU A 191 2.66 -5.14 -11.37
C LEU A 191 2.65 -5.47 -12.86
N ARG A 192 3.47 -4.75 -13.61
CA ARG A 192 3.82 -5.06 -15.01
C ARG A 192 4.86 -6.18 -15.02
N ARG A 193 5.03 -6.84 -16.16
CA ARG A 193 6.10 -7.82 -16.35
C ARG A 193 7.50 -7.20 -16.19
N ALA A 194 7.68 -5.97 -16.67
CA ALA A 194 8.93 -5.21 -16.49
C ALA A 194 9.27 -4.93 -15.01
N ASP A 195 8.24 -4.79 -14.16
CA ASP A 195 8.44 -4.59 -12.72
C ASP A 195 9.01 -5.88 -12.10
N ILE A 196 8.54 -7.06 -12.53
CA ILE A 196 9.12 -8.34 -12.09
C ILE A 196 10.59 -8.43 -12.48
N PHE A 197 10.95 -8.02 -13.71
CA PHE A 197 12.36 -8.03 -14.15
C PHE A 197 13.22 -7.12 -13.27
N THR A 198 12.70 -5.94 -12.89
CA THR A 198 13.38 -5.03 -11.96
C THR A 198 13.64 -5.69 -10.61
N ALA A 199 12.69 -6.48 -10.10
CA ALA A 199 12.88 -7.22 -8.85
C ALA A 199 13.87 -8.38 -9.00
N LEU A 200 13.83 -9.11 -10.12
CA LEU A 200 14.76 -10.22 -10.38
C LEU A 200 16.20 -9.74 -10.51
N ASP A 201 16.43 -8.62 -11.19
CA ASP A 201 17.74 -7.98 -11.32
C ASP A 201 18.31 -7.58 -9.95
N ALA A 202 17.47 -6.96 -9.10
CA ALA A 202 17.86 -6.58 -7.74
C ALA A 202 18.26 -7.78 -6.85
N HIS A 203 17.82 -8.98 -7.19
CA HIS A 203 18.15 -10.23 -6.50
C HIS A 203 19.22 -11.06 -7.24
N GLY A 204 19.68 -10.63 -8.41
CA GLY A 204 20.60 -11.40 -9.25
C GLY A 204 20.01 -12.72 -9.78
N ILE A 205 18.68 -12.81 -9.88
CA ILE A 205 17.98 -14.01 -10.35
C ILE A 205 17.87 -13.98 -11.88
N PRO A 206 18.29 -15.04 -12.59
CA PRO A 206 18.14 -15.10 -14.05
C PRO A 206 16.66 -15.02 -14.49
N THR A 207 16.34 -13.98 -15.27
CA THR A 207 14.95 -13.67 -15.66
C THR A 207 14.26 -14.83 -16.37
N GLU A 208 14.90 -15.40 -17.39
CA GLU A 208 14.35 -16.50 -18.19
C GLU A 208 14.01 -17.73 -17.34
N SER A 209 14.89 -18.10 -16.41
CA SER A 209 14.71 -19.26 -15.53
C SER A 209 13.54 -19.06 -14.57
N PHE A 210 13.46 -17.89 -13.94
CA PHE A 210 12.37 -17.57 -13.01
C PHE A 210 11.03 -17.48 -13.74
N MET A 211 10.98 -16.79 -14.88
CA MET A 211 9.73 -16.64 -15.64
C MET A 211 9.22 -18.00 -16.10
N ARG A 212 10.09 -18.88 -16.61
CA ARG A 212 9.69 -20.26 -16.97
C ARG A 212 9.09 -21.01 -15.78
N ALA A 213 9.73 -20.95 -14.61
CA ALA A 213 9.20 -21.57 -13.40
C ALA A 213 7.84 -20.96 -13.00
N LEU A 214 7.69 -19.64 -13.12
CA LEU A 214 6.46 -18.92 -12.78
C LEU A 214 5.28 -19.34 -13.66
N PHE A 215 5.53 -19.49 -14.97
CA PHE A 215 4.52 -19.96 -15.92
C PHE A 215 4.18 -21.43 -15.70
N ALA A 216 5.18 -22.29 -15.47
CA ALA A 216 4.98 -23.72 -15.21
C ALA A 216 4.17 -23.97 -13.92
N ALA A 217 4.44 -23.21 -12.86
CA ALA A 217 3.73 -23.27 -11.58
C ALA A 217 2.34 -22.59 -11.60
N HIS A 218 1.93 -21.98 -12.72
CA HIS A 218 0.75 -21.13 -12.82
C HIS A 218 0.66 -20.02 -11.75
N ALA A 219 1.81 -19.53 -11.26
CA ALA A 219 1.90 -18.64 -10.12
C ALA A 219 1.82 -17.14 -10.47
N ARG A 220 1.47 -16.79 -11.71
CA ARG A 220 1.33 -15.38 -12.16
C ARG A 220 0.39 -14.52 -11.29
N PRO A 221 -0.78 -15.00 -10.82
CA PRO A 221 -1.66 -14.21 -9.94
C PRO A 221 -1.00 -13.77 -8.62
N PHE A 222 0.07 -14.45 -8.20
CA PHE A 222 0.90 -14.08 -7.05
C PHE A 222 2.00 -13.09 -7.44
N ALA A 223 2.53 -13.20 -8.65
CA ALA A 223 3.62 -12.34 -9.10
C ALA A 223 3.18 -10.90 -9.37
N ILE A 224 1.89 -10.68 -9.65
CA ILE A 224 1.33 -9.36 -9.94
C ILE A 224 1.15 -8.45 -8.70
N LYS A 225 1.40 -8.96 -7.48
CA LYS A 225 1.34 -8.17 -6.24
C LYS A 225 2.70 -8.18 -5.54
N PRO A 226 3.21 -7.02 -5.07
CA PRO A 226 4.51 -6.94 -4.42
C PRO A 226 4.71 -7.93 -3.25
N LEU A 227 3.69 -8.09 -2.40
CA LEU A 227 3.78 -8.99 -1.24
C LEU A 227 4.02 -10.45 -1.65
N THR A 228 3.23 -10.95 -2.58
CA THR A 228 3.28 -12.35 -3.02
C THR A 228 4.39 -12.60 -4.04
N LEU A 229 4.82 -11.58 -4.79
CA LEU A 229 6.06 -11.64 -5.56
C LEU A 229 7.27 -11.80 -4.65
N LYS A 230 7.35 -11.06 -3.54
CA LYS A 230 8.43 -11.22 -2.56
C LYS A 230 8.48 -12.65 -2.01
N MET A 231 7.32 -13.24 -1.75
CA MET A 231 7.23 -14.64 -1.31
C MET A 231 7.76 -15.60 -2.39
N LEU A 232 7.38 -15.40 -3.65
CA LEU A 232 7.89 -16.18 -4.78
C LEU A 232 9.41 -16.08 -4.93
N LEU A 233 9.97 -14.87 -4.83
CA LEU A 233 11.40 -14.64 -4.91
C LEU A 233 12.14 -15.39 -3.79
N ALA A 234 11.66 -15.26 -2.54
CA ALA A 234 12.26 -15.94 -1.40
C ALA A 234 12.24 -17.47 -1.54
N VAL A 235 11.15 -18.04 -2.04
CA VAL A 235 11.04 -19.49 -2.31
C VAL A 235 12.03 -19.90 -3.40
N TYR A 236 12.10 -19.14 -4.50
CA TYR A 236 12.99 -19.45 -5.60
C TYR A 236 14.48 -19.33 -5.22
N GLU A 237 14.86 -18.33 -4.42
CA GLU A 237 16.22 -18.19 -3.90
C GLU A 237 16.62 -19.35 -2.98
N GLN A 238 15.67 -19.89 -2.23
CA GLN A 238 15.93 -20.98 -1.29
C GLN A 238 16.08 -22.32 -2.01
N ASP A 239 15.20 -22.62 -2.98
CA ASP A 239 15.09 -23.97 -3.56
C ASP A 239 15.59 -24.07 -5.00
N GLY A 240 15.84 -22.93 -5.67
CA GLY A 240 16.14 -22.86 -7.10
C GLY A 240 14.93 -23.17 -8.01
N ALA A 241 13.73 -23.36 -7.44
CA ALA A 241 12.51 -23.70 -8.14
C ALA A 241 11.29 -23.07 -7.46
N LEU A 242 10.17 -22.98 -8.20
CA LEU A 242 8.86 -22.66 -7.63
C LEU A 242 8.06 -23.96 -7.41
N PRO A 243 7.16 -24.01 -6.41
CA PRO A 243 6.26 -25.15 -6.19
C PRO A 243 5.42 -25.47 -7.43
N GLU A 244 5.08 -26.75 -7.63
CA GLU A 244 4.37 -27.19 -8.84
C GLU A 244 2.90 -26.74 -8.85
N SER A 245 2.35 -26.32 -7.71
CA SER A 245 0.97 -25.83 -7.61
C SER A 245 0.83 -24.52 -6.82
N SER A 246 -0.16 -23.72 -7.20
CA SER A 246 -0.58 -22.53 -6.46
C SER A 246 -1.06 -22.84 -5.03
N ILE A 247 -1.55 -24.07 -4.80
CA ILE A 247 -1.97 -24.55 -3.48
C ILE A 247 -0.75 -24.72 -2.59
N GLU A 248 0.26 -25.45 -3.07
CA GLU A 248 1.52 -25.63 -2.34
C GLU A 248 2.22 -24.28 -2.11
N LEU A 249 2.16 -23.37 -3.08
CA LEU A 249 2.67 -22.01 -2.91
C LEU A 249 1.92 -21.24 -1.80
N TYR A 250 0.58 -21.33 -1.75
CA TYR A 250 -0.20 -20.75 -0.66
C TYR A 250 0.13 -21.39 0.68
N GLU A 251 0.25 -22.71 0.73
CA GLU A 251 0.59 -23.45 1.96
C GLU A 251 1.97 -23.02 2.49
N ARG A 252 2.97 -22.96 1.61
CA ARG A 252 4.31 -22.48 1.98
C ARG A 252 4.32 -21.02 2.40
N GLY A 253 3.53 -20.18 1.72
CA GLY A 253 3.32 -18.78 2.10
C GLY A 253 2.70 -18.61 3.47
N CYS A 254 1.61 -19.32 3.74
CA CYS A 254 0.93 -19.37 5.04
C CYS A 254 1.88 -19.90 6.13
N LEU A 255 2.67 -20.93 5.83
CA LEU A 255 3.66 -21.48 6.76
C LEU A 255 4.74 -20.43 7.11
N ALA A 256 5.27 -19.73 6.11
CA ALA A 256 6.25 -18.66 6.30
C ALA A 256 5.66 -17.48 7.11
N LEU A 257 4.40 -17.10 6.88
CA LEU A 257 3.69 -16.10 7.68
C LEU A 257 3.42 -16.58 9.12
N CYS A 258 3.33 -17.90 9.31
CA CYS A 258 3.27 -18.52 10.63
C CYS A 258 4.63 -18.62 11.31
N GLU A 259 5.73 -18.15 10.72
CA GLU A 259 7.02 -18.01 11.41
C GLU A 259 7.08 -16.71 12.23
N GLU A 260 7.68 -16.77 13.42
CA GLU A 260 7.80 -15.58 14.29
C GLU A 260 8.95 -14.70 13.80
N SER A 261 8.62 -13.76 12.91
CA SER A 261 9.56 -12.85 12.25
C SER A 261 9.85 -11.57 13.06
N ASN A 262 9.02 -11.23 14.07
CA ASN A 262 9.18 -10.00 14.85
C ASN A 262 10.35 -10.11 15.84
N LYS A 263 11.39 -9.28 15.64
CA LYS A 263 12.59 -9.25 16.49
C LYS A 263 12.28 -8.97 17.96
N SER A 264 11.39 -8.01 18.25
CA SER A 264 11.01 -7.67 19.62
C SER A 264 10.38 -8.87 20.35
N ARG A 265 9.53 -9.66 19.67
CA ARG A 265 8.92 -10.86 20.26
C ARG A 265 9.91 -12.01 20.41
N ARG A 266 10.86 -12.15 19.47
CA ARG A 266 11.94 -13.14 19.54
C ARG A 266 12.88 -12.85 20.71
N ASP A 267 13.21 -11.58 20.94
CA ASP A 267 14.12 -11.14 22.00
C ASP A 267 13.47 -11.26 23.40
N THR A 268 12.15 -11.08 23.50
CA THR A 268 11.42 -11.27 24.77
C THR A 268 10.94 -12.71 25.02
N GLY A 269 11.35 -13.70 24.20
CA GLY A 269 10.95 -15.11 24.36
C GLY A 269 9.47 -15.41 24.13
N ARG A 270 8.69 -14.46 23.60
CA ARG A 270 7.23 -14.57 23.40
C ARG A 270 6.90 -15.26 22.07
N ARG A 271 7.58 -16.37 21.76
CA ARG A 271 7.39 -17.12 20.50
C ARG A 271 6.09 -17.93 20.45
N GLY A 272 5.28 -17.90 21.50
CA GLY A 272 4.14 -18.80 21.69
C GLY A 272 4.62 -20.25 21.90
N ARG A 273 3.71 -21.16 22.29
CA ARG A 273 4.05 -22.57 22.51
C ARG A 273 4.04 -23.41 21.21
N LEU A 274 3.49 -22.85 20.14
CA LEU A 274 3.25 -23.55 18.88
C LEU A 274 4.32 -23.22 17.84
N ASN A 275 4.81 -24.24 17.12
CA ASN A 275 5.68 -24.06 15.96
C ASN A 275 4.87 -23.55 14.74
N ALA A 276 5.56 -23.19 13.65
CA ALA A 276 4.92 -22.60 12.47
C ALA A 276 3.84 -23.52 11.87
N GLY A 277 4.09 -24.82 11.75
CA GLY A 277 3.10 -25.80 11.26
C GLY A 277 1.88 -25.93 12.16
N GLN A 278 2.08 -25.92 13.48
CA GLN A 278 0.97 -25.93 14.45
C GLN A 278 0.16 -24.64 14.40
N ARG A 279 0.80 -23.47 14.23
CA ARG A 279 0.11 -22.19 14.05
C ARG A 279 -0.72 -22.17 12.76
N MET A 280 -0.18 -22.71 11.68
CA MET A 280 -0.89 -22.84 10.41
C MET A 280 -2.14 -23.74 10.54
N CYS A 281 -2.02 -24.87 11.25
CA CYS A 281 -3.15 -25.77 11.49
C CYS A 281 -4.27 -25.12 12.34
N VAL A 282 -3.93 -24.24 13.28
CA VAL A 282 -4.92 -23.46 14.05
C VAL A 282 -5.56 -22.37 13.18
N ALA A 283 -4.76 -21.63 12.40
CA ALA A 283 -5.25 -20.56 11.53
C ALA A 283 -6.21 -21.08 10.44
N GLY A 284 -5.99 -22.29 9.93
CA GLY A 284 -6.86 -22.91 8.91
C GLY A 284 -8.20 -23.45 9.44
N ARG A 285 -8.53 -23.29 10.72
CA ARG A 285 -9.79 -23.73 11.34
C ARG A 285 -10.77 -22.57 11.62
N ILE A 286 -10.39 -21.35 11.26
CA ILE A 286 -11.14 -20.11 11.45
C ILE A 286 -11.63 -19.65 10.08
#